data_AF-A0A7K3SBU7-F1
#
_entry.id   AF-A0A7K3SBU7-F1
#
_cell.length_a   1.000
_cell.length_b   1.000
_cell.length_c   1.000
_cell.angle_alpha   90.00
_cell.angle_beta   90.00
_cell.angle_gamma   90.00
#
_symmetry.space_group_name_H-M   'P 1'
#
loop_
_entity.id
_entity.type
_entity.pdbx_description
1 polymer ?
#
loop_
_entity_poly.entity_id
_entity_poly.type
_entity_poly.pdbx_seq_one_letter_code
_entity_poly.pdbx_strand_id
1 'polypeptide(L)'
;HGASGIALLLIRRYATTGDTALLDLAAGALRRDLERCRAGDDGALLVVEGKRLMPYVGSGSAGIAAVIDAYLAHRPDPDLEAAGRALLPAALSAFYVQPGLLRGSAGLLLHLAATPLCDPADRRRAIDRHTDLLGSHALPYGGGLAFPGEQLMRLSMDLATGTAGALLALGAASGRPTGLPFLPAAPAAHPAATAAPQTGPSRGRGNTTVQ
;
A
#
# COMPACT_ATOMS: atom_id res chain seq x y z
N HIS A 1 -12.74 4.68 -14.29
CA HIS A 1 -13.26 3.42 -13.69
C HIS A 1 -12.87 2.24 -14.56
N GLY A 2 -12.46 1.12 -13.97
CA GLY A 2 -11.81 -0.01 -14.66
C GLY A 2 -12.23 -1.38 -14.13
N ALA A 3 -11.74 -2.44 -14.77
CA ALA A 3 -12.16 -3.82 -14.48
C ALA A 3 -11.70 -4.31 -13.09
N SER A 4 -10.65 -3.73 -12.51
CA SER A 4 -10.23 -4.00 -11.12
C SER A 4 -11.29 -3.62 -10.08
N GLY A 5 -12.15 -2.62 -10.35
CA GLY A 5 -13.28 -2.31 -9.47
C GLY A 5 -14.32 -3.43 -9.43
N ILE A 6 -14.56 -4.07 -10.58
CA ILE A 6 -15.44 -5.25 -10.69
C ILE A 6 -14.80 -6.43 -9.98
N ALA A 7 -13.49 -6.65 -10.18
CA ALA A 7 -12.76 -7.71 -9.49
C ALA A 7 -12.86 -7.56 -7.97
N LEU A 8 -12.68 -6.35 -7.45
CA LEU A 8 -12.81 -6.06 -6.02
C LEU A 8 -14.21 -6.39 -5.48
N LEU A 9 -15.26 -6.01 -6.20
CA LEU A 9 -16.64 -6.36 -5.84
C LEU A 9 -16.82 -7.88 -5.75
N LEU A 10 -16.31 -8.62 -6.73
CA LEU A 10 -16.41 -10.09 -6.80
C LEU A 10 -15.64 -10.75 -5.65
N ILE A 11 -14.43 -10.28 -5.34
CA ILE A 11 -13.62 -10.74 -4.20
C ILE A 11 -14.37 -10.53 -2.88
N ARG A 12 -14.97 -9.34 -2.69
CA ARG A 12 -15.75 -9.04 -1.48
C ARG A 12 -17.02 -9.86 -1.40
N ARG A 13 -17.66 -10.15 -2.53
CA ARG A 13 -18.82 -11.05 -2.57
C ARG A 13 -18.42 -12.47 -2.20
N TYR A 14 -17.32 -12.98 -2.76
CA TYR A 14 -16.74 -14.28 -2.40
C TYR A 14 -16.50 -14.41 -0.89
N ALA A 15 -15.91 -13.38 -0.25
CA ALA A 15 -15.66 -13.41 1.19
C ALA A 15 -16.95 -13.59 2.04
N THR A 16 -18.13 -13.27 1.49
CA THR A 16 -19.42 -13.45 2.16
C THR A 16 -20.16 -14.73 1.76
N THR A 17 -19.89 -15.28 0.58
CA THR A 17 -20.66 -16.41 0.02
C THR A 17 -19.88 -17.71 -0.07
N GLY A 18 -18.55 -17.65 -0.14
CA GLY A 18 -17.68 -18.79 -0.41
C GLY A 18 -17.73 -19.31 -1.86
N ASP A 19 -18.48 -18.65 -2.76
CA ASP A 19 -18.64 -19.10 -4.16
C ASP A 19 -17.37 -18.85 -4.97
N THR A 20 -16.63 -19.92 -5.26
CA THR A 20 -15.33 -19.88 -5.92
C THR A 20 -15.40 -19.40 -7.37
N ALA A 21 -16.56 -19.49 -8.05
CA ALA A 21 -16.73 -18.97 -9.40
C ALA A 21 -16.55 -17.44 -9.46
N LEU A 22 -16.85 -16.74 -8.35
CA LEU A 22 -16.63 -15.29 -8.25
C LEU A 22 -15.16 -14.91 -8.33
N LEU A 23 -14.27 -15.74 -7.78
CA LEU A 23 -12.83 -15.52 -7.88
C LEU A 23 -12.32 -15.80 -9.30
N ASP A 24 -12.91 -16.75 -10.04
CA ASP A 24 -12.56 -16.95 -11.46
C ASP A 24 -12.92 -15.70 -12.29
N LEU A 25 -14.11 -15.14 -12.05
CA LEU A 25 -14.54 -13.89 -12.65
C LEU A 25 -13.65 -12.71 -12.23
N ALA A 26 -13.21 -12.67 -10.97
CA ALA A 26 -12.32 -11.63 -10.47
C ALA A 26 -10.96 -11.68 -11.16
N ALA A 27 -10.38 -12.88 -11.31
CA ALA A 27 -9.13 -13.08 -12.02
C ALA A 27 -9.24 -12.66 -13.50
N GLY A 28 -10.34 -13.03 -14.17
CA GLY A 28 -10.62 -12.58 -15.54
C GLY A 28 -10.82 -11.06 -15.67
N ALA A 29 -11.38 -10.40 -14.64
CA ALA A 29 -11.50 -8.95 -14.61
C ALA A 29 -10.13 -8.26 -14.39
N LEU A 30 -9.28 -8.81 -13.53
CA LEU A 30 -7.91 -8.31 -13.33
C LEU A 30 -7.07 -8.43 -14.60
N ARG A 31 -7.08 -9.60 -15.27
CA ARG A 31 -6.37 -9.80 -16.53
C ARG A 31 -6.81 -8.80 -17.61
N ARG A 32 -8.12 -8.53 -17.72
CA ARG A 32 -8.64 -7.51 -18.65
C ARG A 32 -8.20 -6.08 -18.32
N ASP A 33 -8.00 -5.73 -17.05
CA ASP A 33 -7.46 -4.41 -16.70
C ASP A 33 -5.96 -4.34 -17.00
N LEU A 34 -5.23 -5.44 -16.76
CA LEU A 34 -3.80 -5.56 -17.08
C LEU A 34 -3.51 -5.50 -18.59
N GLU A 35 -4.41 -5.98 -19.45
CA GLU A 35 -4.31 -5.81 -20.92
C GLU A 35 -4.26 -4.34 -21.36
N ARG A 36 -4.71 -3.42 -20.51
CA ARG A 36 -4.67 -1.96 -20.77
C ARG A 36 -3.41 -1.30 -20.23
N CYS A 37 -2.63 -2.01 -19.41
CA CYS A 37 -1.32 -1.56 -18.96
C CYS A 37 -0.31 -1.64 -20.10
N ARG A 38 0.66 -0.73 -20.09
CA ARG A 38 1.81 -0.77 -21.01
C ARG A 38 3.04 -1.17 -20.22
N ALA A 39 3.87 -2.00 -20.83
CA ALA A 39 5.20 -2.28 -20.33
C ALA A 39 6.11 -1.07 -20.59
N GLY A 40 6.84 -0.64 -19.58
CA GLY A 40 8.00 0.24 -19.70
C GLY A 40 9.24 -0.54 -20.12
N ASP A 41 10.28 0.18 -20.52
CA ASP A 41 11.55 -0.40 -21.01
C ASP A 41 12.29 -1.21 -19.93
N ASP A 42 11.94 -1.03 -18.66
CA ASP A 42 12.48 -1.70 -17.48
C ASP A 42 11.60 -2.85 -16.95
N GLY A 43 10.55 -3.22 -17.68
CA GLY A 43 9.59 -4.26 -17.28
C GLY A 43 8.51 -3.78 -16.31
N ALA A 44 8.46 -2.49 -15.98
CA ALA A 44 7.35 -1.93 -15.20
C ALA A 44 6.04 -1.98 -15.99
N LEU A 45 4.94 -2.35 -15.34
CA LEU A 45 3.59 -2.22 -15.88
C LEU A 45 2.97 -0.91 -15.41
N LEU A 46 2.48 -0.13 -16.36
CA LEU A 46 1.96 1.21 -16.11
C LEU A 46 0.62 1.40 -16.78
N VAL A 47 -0.35 1.95 -16.04
CA VAL A 47 -1.59 2.46 -16.64
C VAL A 47 -1.26 3.79 -17.32
N VAL A 48 -1.60 3.92 -18.61
CA VAL A 48 -1.38 5.12 -19.40
C VAL A 48 -2.71 5.68 -19.89
N GLU A 49 -3.01 6.93 -19.54
CA GLU A 49 -4.17 7.67 -20.04
C GLU A 49 -3.68 8.78 -20.99
N GLY A 50 -3.84 8.54 -22.30
CA GLY A 50 -3.28 9.41 -23.33
C GLY A 50 -1.74 9.42 -23.28
N LYS A 51 -1.17 10.52 -22.76
CA LYS A 51 0.28 10.68 -22.53
C LYS A 51 0.68 10.62 -21.05
N ARG A 52 -0.28 10.48 -20.13
CA ARG A 52 -0.04 10.56 -18.69
C ARG A 52 0.10 9.16 -18.10
N LEU A 53 1.14 8.99 -17.29
CA LEU A 53 1.24 7.87 -16.38
C LEU A 53 0.24 8.05 -15.24
N MET A 54 -0.45 6.97 -14.91
CA MET A 54 -1.50 6.95 -13.90
C MET A 54 -1.09 6.00 -12.78
N PRO A 55 -0.35 6.47 -11.76
CA PRO A 55 0.16 5.64 -10.68
C PRO A 55 -0.87 5.40 -9.58
N TYR A 56 -1.94 6.20 -9.54
CA TYR A 56 -2.77 6.37 -8.35
C TYR A 56 -3.77 5.23 -8.07
N VAL A 57 -4.23 5.13 -6.82
CA VAL A 57 -5.20 4.11 -6.38
C VAL A 57 -6.58 4.28 -7.02
N GLY A 58 -7.05 5.51 -7.20
CA GLY A 58 -8.41 5.76 -7.72
C GLY A 58 -8.58 5.50 -9.21
N SER A 59 -7.50 5.59 -9.99
CA SER A 59 -7.51 5.38 -11.45
C SER A 59 -6.06 5.18 -11.93
N GLY A 60 -5.46 4.02 -11.65
CA GLY A 60 -4.05 3.81 -11.96
C GLY A 60 -3.45 2.51 -11.42
N SER A 61 -2.14 2.34 -11.64
CA SER A 61 -1.39 1.12 -11.35
C SER A 61 -1.50 0.65 -9.90
N ALA A 62 -1.39 1.55 -8.91
CA ALA A 62 -1.50 1.18 -7.50
C ALA A 62 -2.91 0.66 -7.14
N GLY A 63 -3.95 1.11 -7.85
CA GLY A 63 -5.31 0.60 -7.68
C GLY A 63 -5.43 -0.84 -8.15
N ILE A 64 -4.85 -1.16 -9.31
CA ILE A 64 -4.80 -2.52 -9.84
C ILE A 64 -4.00 -3.43 -8.91
N ALA A 65 -2.81 -2.98 -8.48
CA ALA A 65 -1.93 -3.71 -7.58
C ALA A 65 -2.61 -4.03 -6.24
N ALA A 66 -3.31 -3.06 -5.64
CA ALA A 66 -4.05 -3.29 -4.39
C ALA A 66 -5.17 -4.34 -4.53
N VAL A 67 -5.81 -4.45 -5.69
CA VAL A 67 -6.84 -5.48 -5.93
C VAL A 67 -6.20 -6.84 -6.24
N ILE A 68 -5.03 -6.87 -6.88
CA ILE A 68 -4.22 -8.09 -7.01
C ILE A 68 -3.84 -8.63 -5.63
N ASP A 69 -3.33 -7.78 -4.73
CA ASP A 69 -3.02 -8.17 -3.35
C ASP A 69 -4.25 -8.76 -2.64
N ALA A 70 -5.42 -8.14 -2.82
CA ALA A 70 -6.68 -8.63 -2.26
C ALA A 70 -7.09 -9.99 -2.82
N TYR A 71 -6.87 -10.24 -4.12
CA TYR A 71 -7.15 -11.53 -4.75
C TYR A 71 -6.20 -12.62 -4.25
N LEU A 72 -4.89 -12.33 -4.20
CA LEU A 72 -3.86 -13.29 -3.80
C LEU A 72 -3.99 -13.72 -2.33
N ALA A 73 -4.60 -12.90 -1.48
CA ALA A 73 -4.95 -13.28 -0.11
C ALA A 73 -5.93 -14.46 -0.02
N HIS A 74 -6.67 -14.76 -1.10
CA HIS A 74 -7.62 -15.87 -1.17
C HIS A 74 -7.15 -17.01 -2.06
N ARG A 75 -6.42 -16.72 -3.14
CA ARG A 75 -6.00 -17.73 -4.11
C ARG A 75 -4.65 -17.39 -4.74
N PRO A 76 -3.64 -18.27 -4.63
CA PRO A 76 -2.39 -18.11 -5.36
C PRO A 76 -2.61 -18.08 -6.87
N ASP A 77 -1.94 -17.16 -7.55
CA ASP A 77 -1.95 -17.03 -9.01
C ASP A 77 -0.61 -16.40 -9.45
N PRO A 78 0.34 -17.19 -9.97
CA PRO A 78 1.68 -16.72 -10.29
C PRO A 78 1.72 -15.57 -11.32
N ASP A 79 0.77 -15.56 -12.27
CA ASP A 79 0.71 -14.51 -13.30
C ASP A 79 0.26 -13.19 -12.69
N LEU A 80 -0.75 -13.22 -11.82
CA LEU A 80 -1.21 -12.04 -11.10
C LEU A 80 -0.18 -11.55 -10.09
N GLU A 81 0.55 -12.46 -9.43
CA GLU A 81 1.67 -12.09 -8.56
C GLU A 81 2.78 -11.36 -9.33
N ALA A 82 3.19 -11.90 -10.48
CA ALA A 82 4.19 -11.28 -11.34
C ALA A 82 3.71 -9.90 -11.84
N ALA A 83 2.45 -9.79 -12.26
CA ALA A 83 1.86 -8.51 -12.66
C ALA A 83 1.80 -7.50 -11.51
N GLY A 84 1.44 -7.94 -10.30
CA GLY A 84 1.43 -7.10 -9.10
C GLY A 84 2.81 -6.53 -8.80
N ARG A 85 3.86 -7.36 -8.88
CA ARG A 85 5.26 -6.90 -8.73
C ARG A 85 5.66 -5.91 -9.83
N ALA A 86 5.28 -6.17 -11.07
CA ALA A 86 5.57 -5.27 -12.19
C ALA A 86 4.86 -3.91 -12.08
N LEU A 87 3.75 -3.80 -11.33
CA LEU A 87 3.06 -2.53 -11.08
C LEU A 87 3.72 -1.68 -9.98
N LEU A 88 4.56 -2.27 -9.11
CA LEU A 88 5.18 -1.57 -7.97
C LEU A 88 6.03 -0.35 -8.33
N PRO A 89 6.81 -0.32 -9.43
CA PRO A 89 7.58 0.87 -9.80
C PRO A 89 6.72 2.14 -9.89
N ALA A 90 5.44 2.00 -10.26
CA ALA A 90 4.48 3.11 -10.29
C ALA A 90 4.21 3.73 -8.91
N ALA A 91 4.47 3.01 -7.81
CA ALA A 91 4.34 3.51 -6.44
C ALA A 91 5.68 3.96 -5.85
N LEU A 92 6.82 3.61 -6.47
CA LEU A 92 8.16 3.84 -5.94
C LEU A 92 8.82 5.16 -6.41
N SER A 93 8.20 5.89 -7.34
CA SER A 93 8.73 7.20 -7.78
C SER A 93 8.89 8.18 -6.63
N ALA A 94 9.85 9.10 -6.75
CA ALA A 94 10.13 10.12 -5.75
C ALA A 94 9.29 11.40 -5.90
N PHE A 95 8.53 11.54 -6.99
CA PHE A 95 7.86 12.79 -7.31
C PHE A 95 6.36 12.61 -7.55
N TYR A 96 5.54 13.19 -6.66
CA TYR A 96 4.10 13.33 -6.82
C TYR A 96 3.63 14.70 -6.32
N VAL A 97 2.76 15.34 -7.08
CA VAL A 97 2.30 16.72 -6.81
C VAL A 97 1.13 16.76 -5.83
N GLN A 98 0.29 15.73 -5.81
CA GLN A 98 -0.95 15.74 -5.03
C GLN A 98 -0.83 14.85 -3.78
N PRO A 99 -1.31 15.30 -2.60
CA PRO A 99 -1.27 14.51 -1.38
C PRO A 99 -2.48 13.57 -1.22
N GLY A 100 -3.48 13.63 -2.11
CA GLY A 100 -4.76 12.95 -1.94
C GLY A 100 -4.70 11.42 -1.93
N LEU A 101 -5.75 10.78 -1.39
CA LEU A 101 -5.85 9.33 -1.30
C LEU A 101 -6.14 8.68 -2.66
N LEU A 102 -7.12 9.18 -3.40
CA LEU A 102 -7.50 8.59 -4.69
C LEU A 102 -6.54 9.00 -5.80
N ARG A 103 -5.96 10.18 -5.71
CA ARG A 103 -5.08 10.78 -6.72
C ARG A 103 -3.93 11.51 -6.04
N GLY A 104 -3.04 10.76 -5.40
CA GLY A 104 -1.89 11.37 -4.73
C GLY A 104 -1.02 10.39 -3.95
N SER A 105 -0.03 10.94 -3.25
CA SER A 105 0.95 10.20 -2.46
C SER A 105 0.33 9.48 -1.27
N ALA A 106 -0.76 9.96 -0.66
CA ALA A 106 -1.44 9.21 0.40
C ALA A 106 -1.99 7.87 -0.09
N GLY A 107 -2.52 7.80 -1.31
CA GLY A 107 -2.96 6.53 -1.89
C GLY A 107 -1.82 5.53 -2.07
N LEU A 108 -0.68 6.03 -2.56
CA LEU A 108 0.52 5.23 -2.77
C LEU A 108 1.09 4.74 -1.44
N LEU A 109 1.15 5.61 -0.43
CA LEU A 109 1.53 5.27 0.92
C LEU A 109 0.62 4.20 1.53
N LEU A 110 -0.70 4.33 1.37
CA LEU A 110 -1.65 3.34 1.85
C LEU A 110 -1.43 1.97 1.20
N HIS A 111 -1.20 1.92 -0.11
CA HIS A 111 -0.90 0.66 -0.81
C HIS A 111 0.45 0.08 -0.37
N LEU A 112 1.50 0.90 -0.29
CA LEU A 112 2.84 0.48 0.15
C LEU A 112 2.83 -0.05 1.59
N ALA A 113 1.99 0.50 2.47
CA ALA A 113 1.83 -0.01 3.83
C ALA A 113 1.23 -1.42 3.87
N ALA A 114 0.45 -1.81 2.86
CA ALA A 114 -0.29 -3.08 2.84
C ALA A 114 0.32 -4.16 1.95
N THR A 115 0.99 -3.80 0.86
CA THR A 115 1.37 -4.78 -0.16
C THR A 115 2.45 -5.75 0.33
N PRO A 116 2.22 -7.08 0.24
CA PRO A 116 3.22 -8.09 0.54
C PRO A 116 4.21 -8.31 -0.62
N LEU A 117 3.90 -7.78 -1.81
CA LEU A 117 4.67 -8.03 -3.03
C LEU A 117 5.92 -7.16 -3.16
N CYS A 118 6.04 -6.11 -2.36
CA CYS A 118 7.21 -5.24 -2.34
C CYS A 118 8.26 -5.77 -1.36
N ASP A 119 9.53 -5.76 -1.79
CA ASP A 119 10.66 -6.10 -0.93
C ASP A 119 10.63 -5.24 0.36
N PRO A 120 10.83 -5.81 1.55
CA PRO A 120 10.71 -5.08 2.81
C PRO A 120 11.61 -3.84 2.91
N ALA A 121 12.84 -3.88 2.37
CA ALA A 121 13.77 -2.75 2.44
C ALA A 121 13.34 -1.62 1.50
N ASP A 122 12.96 -1.96 0.27
CA ASP A 122 12.46 -0.99 -0.70
C ASP A 122 11.11 -0.39 -0.26
N ARG A 123 10.22 -1.23 0.28
CA ARG A 123 8.95 -0.81 0.86
C ARG A 123 9.16 0.18 1.99
N ARG A 124 10.11 -0.08 2.89
CA ARG A 124 10.42 0.84 3.98
C ARG A 124 10.93 2.19 3.48
N ARG A 125 11.89 2.19 2.54
CA ARG A 125 12.41 3.41 1.93
C ARG A 125 11.33 4.22 1.23
N ALA A 126 10.40 3.55 0.54
CA ALA A 126 9.29 4.19 -0.13
C ALA A 126 8.28 4.79 0.87
N ILE A 127 7.95 4.05 1.94
CA ILE A 127 7.09 4.55 3.03
C ILE A 127 7.68 5.82 3.65
N ASP A 128 8.97 5.81 3.99
CA ASP A 128 9.64 6.97 4.59
C ASP A 128 9.55 8.17 3.63
N ARG A 129 9.87 7.97 2.35
CA ARG A 129 9.80 9.01 1.31
C ARG A 129 8.40 9.59 1.13
N HIS A 130 7.36 8.75 1.05
CA HIS A 130 5.98 9.21 0.88
C HIS A 130 5.44 9.91 2.13
N THR A 131 5.92 9.51 3.31
CA THR A 131 5.62 10.19 4.56
C THR A 131 6.22 11.60 4.58
N ASP A 132 7.48 11.75 4.19
CA ASP A 132 8.14 13.06 4.05
C ASP A 132 7.44 13.94 3.00
N LEU A 133 7.06 13.35 1.86
CA LEU A 133 6.34 14.04 0.81
C LEU A 133 4.95 14.49 1.27
N LEU A 134 4.23 13.71 2.08
CA LEU A 134 2.99 14.18 2.69
C LEU A 134 3.27 15.32 3.67
N GLY A 135 4.33 15.20 4.49
CA GLY A 135 4.75 16.23 5.42
C GLY A 135 4.95 17.60 4.78
N SER A 136 5.49 17.65 3.54
CA SER A 136 5.69 18.92 2.81
C SER A 136 4.39 19.61 2.36
N HIS A 137 3.25 18.91 2.37
CA HIS A 137 1.93 19.45 2.06
C HIS A 137 1.11 19.80 3.30
N ALA A 138 1.57 19.46 4.50
CA ALA A 138 0.82 19.65 5.73
C ALA A 138 0.82 21.12 6.17
N LEU A 139 -0.35 21.65 6.51
CA LEU A 139 -0.55 23.03 6.93
C LEU A 139 -1.19 23.09 8.33
N PRO A 140 -0.74 23.98 9.23
CA PRO A 140 -1.41 24.18 10.50
C PRO A 140 -2.81 24.77 10.28
N TYR A 141 -3.83 24.14 10.84
CA TYR A 141 -5.22 24.60 10.74
C TYR A 141 -6.04 24.09 11.93
N GLY A 142 -6.77 24.98 12.60
CA GLY A 142 -7.70 24.61 13.67
C GLY A 142 -7.06 23.86 14.85
N GLY A 143 -5.79 24.15 15.18
CA GLY A 143 -5.04 23.46 16.24
C GLY A 143 -4.46 22.09 15.85
N GLY A 144 -4.64 21.67 14.59
CA GLY A 144 -4.07 20.45 14.04
C GLY A 144 -3.42 20.67 12.67
N LEU A 145 -3.30 19.59 11.89
CA LEU A 145 -2.82 19.62 10.51
C LEU A 145 -3.98 19.46 9.53
N ALA A 146 -3.88 20.17 8.42
CA ALA A 146 -4.76 20.06 7.27
C ALA A 146 -3.95 19.86 6.00
N PHE A 147 -4.54 19.16 5.04
CA PHE A 147 -3.95 18.93 3.73
C PHE A 147 -4.77 19.64 2.65
N PRO A 148 -4.10 20.18 1.62
CA PRO A 148 -4.79 20.72 0.47
C PRO A 148 -5.42 19.59 -0.34
N GLY A 149 -6.61 19.84 -0.89
CA GLY A 149 -7.35 18.89 -1.71
C GLY A 149 -6.92 18.91 -3.17
N GLU A 150 -7.87 18.60 -4.06
CA GLU A 150 -7.66 18.58 -5.50
C GLU A 150 -7.03 19.89 -6.01
N GLN A 151 -6.04 19.75 -6.91
CA GLN A 151 -5.27 20.87 -7.49
C GLN A 151 -4.54 21.78 -6.48
N LEU A 152 -4.47 21.41 -5.20
CA LEU A 152 -3.86 22.21 -4.13
C LEU A 152 -4.51 23.60 -3.90
N MET A 153 -5.72 23.84 -4.41
CA MET A 153 -6.34 25.16 -4.43
C MET A 153 -7.02 25.55 -3.10
N ARG A 154 -7.38 24.56 -2.27
CA ARG A 154 -8.05 24.75 -0.98
C ARG A 154 -7.75 23.62 -0.02
N LEU A 155 -7.87 23.88 1.28
CA LEU A 155 -7.88 22.82 2.29
C LEU A 155 -9.08 21.89 2.09
N SER A 156 -8.86 20.59 2.28
CA SER A 156 -9.92 19.59 2.32
C SER A 156 -9.79 18.69 3.54
N MET A 157 -10.93 18.29 4.10
CA MET A 157 -11.03 17.31 5.19
C MET A 157 -11.59 15.97 4.73
N ASP A 158 -11.93 15.84 3.44
CA ASP A 158 -12.54 14.61 2.93
C ASP A 158 -11.54 13.46 2.79
N LEU A 159 -12.07 12.25 2.63
CA LEU A 159 -11.29 11.02 2.51
C LEU A 159 -10.54 10.92 1.18
N ALA A 160 -11.14 11.39 0.08
CA ALA A 160 -10.64 11.13 -1.27
C ALA A 160 -9.44 12.01 -1.63
N THR A 161 -9.47 13.26 -1.20
CA THR A 161 -8.54 14.31 -1.61
C THR A 161 -7.84 14.97 -0.43
N GLY A 162 -8.43 14.93 0.76
CA GLY A 162 -8.03 15.77 1.88
C GLY A 162 -7.44 15.03 3.09
N THR A 163 -7.52 15.72 4.22
CA THR A 163 -6.89 15.37 5.50
C THR A 163 -7.27 13.99 6.02
N ALA A 164 -8.53 13.56 5.88
CA ALA A 164 -8.94 12.23 6.32
C ALA A 164 -8.24 11.11 5.54
N GLY A 165 -7.99 11.31 4.24
CA GLY A 165 -7.21 10.40 3.41
C GLY A 165 -5.75 10.32 3.81
N ALA A 166 -5.13 11.48 4.07
CA ALA A 166 -3.75 11.55 4.56
C ALA A 166 -3.59 10.87 5.93
N LEU A 167 -4.52 11.10 6.87
CA LEU A 167 -4.53 10.46 8.19
C LEU A 167 -4.67 8.94 8.09
N LEU A 168 -5.54 8.45 7.21
CA LEU A 168 -5.70 7.02 6.97
C LEU A 168 -4.40 6.38 6.48
N ALA A 169 -3.74 7.00 5.51
CA ALA A 169 -2.49 6.52 4.94
C ALA A 169 -1.33 6.54 5.96
N LEU A 170 -1.20 7.63 6.73
CA LEU A 170 -0.20 7.76 7.80
C LEU A 170 -0.43 6.75 8.94
N GLY A 171 -1.69 6.52 9.29
CA GLY A 171 -2.07 5.48 10.26
C GLY A 171 -1.61 4.10 9.81
N ALA A 172 -1.90 3.74 8.55
CA ALA A 172 -1.49 2.47 7.96
C ALA A 172 0.04 2.33 7.92
N ALA A 173 0.74 3.38 7.47
CA ALA A 173 2.20 3.42 7.42
C ALA A 173 2.86 3.30 8.81
N SER A 174 2.18 3.77 9.86
CA SER A 174 2.61 3.62 11.26
C SER A 174 2.33 2.23 11.85
N GLY A 175 1.86 1.27 11.04
CA GLY A 175 1.53 -0.08 11.47
C GLY A 175 0.20 -0.22 12.21
N ARG A 176 -0.65 0.82 12.22
CA ARG A 176 -2.00 0.69 12.77
C ARG A 176 -2.85 -0.15 11.82
N PRO A 177 -3.80 -0.96 12.32
CA PRO A 177 -4.69 -1.76 11.49
C PRO A 177 -5.80 -0.89 10.86
N THR A 178 -5.39 0.14 10.14
CA THR A 178 -6.27 1.09 9.45
C THR A 178 -6.16 0.89 7.94
N GLY A 179 -7.29 0.88 7.26
CA GLY A 179 -7.37 0.73 5.81
C GLY A 179 -8.76 1.07 5.30
N LEU A 180 -8.93 1.07 3.98
CA LEU A 180 -10.27 1.18 3.38
C LEU A 180 -11.04 -0.12 3.63
N PRO A 181 -12.33 -0.08 4.02
CA PRO A 181 -13.06 -1.27 4.46
C PRO A 181 -13.18 -2.37 3.40
N PHE A 182 -13.01 -2.01 2.13
CA PHE A 182 -13.06 -2.91 0.98
C PHE A 182 -11.68 -3.40 0.52
N LEU A 183 -10.58 -2.74 0.87
CA LEU A 183 -9.21 -3.20 0.55
C LEU A 183 -8.56 -3.87 1.77
N PRO A 184 -7.58 -4.76 1.58
CA PRO A 184 -6.78 -5.26 2.70
C PRO A 184 -6.12 -4.09 3.44
N ALA A 185 -6.24 -4.08 4.77
CA ALA A 185 -5.53 -3.14 5.62
C ALA A 185 -4.03 -3.51 5.67
N ALA A 186 -3.20 -2.54 6.06
CA ALA A 186 -1.80 -2.84 6.35
C ALA A 186 -1.71 -3.98 7.39
N PRO A 187 -0.85 -4.98 7.18
CA PRO A 187 -0.57 -5.95 8.23
C PRO A 187 -0.07 -5.18 9.44
N ALA A 188 -0.68 -5.41 10.60
CA ALA A 188 -0.23 -4.79 11.83
C ALA A 188 1.25 -5.11 12.01
N ALA A 189 2.08 -4.08 12.28
CA ALA A 189 3.46 -4.32 12.64
C ALA A 189 3.46 -5.26 13.85
N HIS A 190 3.97 -6.48 13.69
CA HIS A 190 4.14 -7.37 14.83
C HIS A 190 5.00 -6.61 15.84
N PRO A 191 4.53 -6.42 17.10
CA PRO A 191 5.44 -5.95 18.13
C PRO A 191 6.59 -6.95 18.15
N ALA A 192 7.82 -6.45 17.97
CA ALA A 192 9.02 -7.26 18.04
C ALA A 192 8.88 -8.15 19.27
N ALA A 193 8.93 -9.47 19.06
CA ALA A 193 8.88 -10.44 20.14
C ALA A 193 9.87 -9.95 21.19
N THR A 194 9.37 -9.60 22.37
CA THR A 194 10.20 -9.15 23.48
C THR A 194 11.23 -10.25 23.69
N ALA A 195 12.50 -9.96 23.40
CA ALA A 195 13.58 -10.87 23.64
C ALA A 195 13.47 -11.31 25.10
N ALA A 196 13.21 -12.60 25.32
CA ALA A 196 13.21 -13.17 26.64
C ALA A 196 14.55 -12.84 27.31
N PRO A 197 14.57 -12.47 28.61
CA PRO A 197 15.82 -12.24 29.31
C PRO A 197 16.66 -13.52 29.23
N GLN A 198 17.83 -13.43 28.61
CA GLN A 198 18.82 -14.51 28.66
C GLN A 198 19.33 -14.60 30.10
N THR A 199 18.69 -15.44 30.92
CA THR A 199 19.28 -15.91 32.18
C THR A 199 20.30 -17.00 31.86
N GLY A 200 21.50 -16.58 31.46
CA GLY A 200 22.67 -17.45 31.44
C GLY A 200 23.21 -17.61 32.87
N PRO A 201 23.56 -18.83 33.32
CA PRO A 201 24.13 -19.03 34.66
C PRO A 201 25.53 -18.43 34.75
N SER A 202 25.78 -17.66 35.81
CA SER A 202 27.11 -17.12 36.13
C SER A 202 28.08 -18.26 36.42
N ARG A 203 29.06 -18.47 35.55
CA ARG A 203 30.23 -19.29 35.88
C ARG A 203 31.04 -18.57 36.95
N GLY A 204 31.01 -19.10 38.18
CA GLY A 204 31.86 -18.68 39.27
C GLY A 204 33.33 -18.79 38.88
N ARG A 205 34.06 -17.68 39.02
CA ARG A 205 35.52 -17.67 38.97
C ARG A 205 36.03 -18.37 40.23
N GLY A 206 36.74 -19.47 40.03
CA GLY A 206 37.51 -20.12 41.09
C GLY A 206 38.64 -19.20 41.56
N ASN A 207 38.75 -19.07 42.88
CA ASN A 207 39.90 -18.50 43.56
C ASN A 207 41.14 -19.36 43.29
N THR A 208 42.23 -18.71 42.90
CA THR A 208 43.57 -19.28 43.05
C THR A 208 44.33 -18.41 44.04
N THR A 209 44.65 -18.97 45.20
CA THR A 209 45.59 -18.42 46.17
C THR A 209 46.60 -19.51 46.52
N VAL A 210 47.88 -19.10 46.57
CA VAL A 210 49.06 -19.75 47.20
C VAL A 210 49.56 -21.00 46.44
N GLN A 211 50.84 -21.21 46.13
CA GLN A 211 52.11 -20.80 46.73
C GLN A 211 53.22 -20.77 45.68
#